data_AF-A0A5B0RF42-F1
#
_entry.id   AF-A0A5B0RF42-F1
#
_cell.length_a   1.000
_cell.length_b   1.000
_cell.length_c   1.000
_cell.angle_alpha   90.00
_cell.angle_beta   90.00
_cell.angle_gamma   90.00
#
_symmetry.space_group_name_H-M   'P 1'
#
loop_
_entity.id
_entity.type
_entity.pdbx_description
1 polymer ?
#
loop_
_entity_poly.entity_id
_entity_poly.type
_entity_poly.pdbx_seq_one_letter_code
_entity_poly.pdbx_strand_id
1 'polypeptide(L)'
;MENHHGHVTIPVYKLKDVVPHKKIIQPSRRIYRMTFDEPPLLTSQLEKIQTLLSESDLPPGNYESKQLGNNDRARICRFWNERGNLIMTIRIFDFHQNTVKMLILRRSMSSLMQWIHISNQAFLNKLDIKNDQRGVYELEFWDWFSTETFTPTNGLPALGKVSERQATSHDPKNPFGTLQEHLIDYLSQDAPSDHALTKAIIILGIWYKNFHPETWNGLDDSSYTSWIEDAVNLFLSERRKKRRTNPAILCPR
;
A
#
# COMPACT_ATOMS: atom_id res chain seq x y z
N MET A 1 5.64 -40.84 -23.37
CA MET A 1 4.80 -40.44 -22.24
C MET A 1 5.27 -39.06 -21.80
N GLU A 2 4.56 -38.05 -22.28
CA GLU A 2 4.78 -36.65 -21.91
C GLU A 2 4.40 -36.45 -20.45
N ASN A 3 5.26 -35.74 -19.69
CA ASN A 3 4.82 -35.00 -18.52
C ASN A 3 5.34 -33.57 -18.68
N HIS A 4 4.47 -32.75 -19.27
CA HIS A 4 4.57 -31.31 -19.27
C HIS A 4 4.23 -30.79 -17.86
N HIS A 5 5.25 -30.56 -17.03
CA HIS A 5 5.14 -29.59 -15.95
C HIS A 5 6.16 -28.50 -16.23
N GLY A 6 5.76 -27.60 -17.12
CA GLY A 6 6.38 -26.28 -17.22
C GLY A 6 6.22 -25.62 -15.86
N HIS A 7 7.28 -25.67 -15.05
CA HIS A 7 7.49 -24.69 -14.00
C HIS A 7 7.56 -23.35 -14.72
N VAL A 8 6.42 -22.65 -14.78
CA VAL A 8 6.41 -21.23 -15.07
C VAL A 8 7.25 -20.62 -13.95
N THR A 9 8.49 -20.27 -14.26
CA THR A 9 9.32 -19.42 -13.41
C THR A 9 8.51 -18.16 -13.19
N ILE A 10 7.85 -18.07 -12.03
CA ILE A 10 7.20 -16.86 -11.57
C ILE A 10 8.29 -15.79 -11.68
N PRO A 11 8.11 -14.75 -12.51
CA PRO A 11 9.12 -13.74 -12.63
C PRO A 11 9.29 -13.12 -11.25
N VAL A 12 10.54 -12.84 -10.84
CA VAL A 12 10.94 -12.45 -9.48
C VAL A 12 10.11 -11.30 -8.87
N TYR A 13 9.37 -10.56 -9.70
CA TYR A 13 8.48 -9.46 -9.32
C TYR A 13 7.02 -9.84 -8.98
N LYS A 14 6.55 -11.04 -9.34
CA LYS A 14 5.23 -11.54 -8.90
C LYS A 14 5.40 -12.18 -7.52
N LEU A 15 5.35 -11.32 -6.51
CA LEU A 15 5.33 -11.73 -5.10
C LEU A 15 4.17 -12.71 -4.88
N LYS A 16 4.39 -13.68 -4.00
CA LYS A 16 3.33 -14.60 -3.59
C LYS A 16 2.21 -13.78 -2.97
N ASP A 17 1.07 -13.79 -3.63
CA ASP A 17 -0.12 -13.09 -3.17
C ASP A 17 -0.81 -13.85 -2.03
N VAL A 18 -1.79 -13.21 -1.41
CA VAL A 18 -2.54 -13.69 -0.26
C VAL A 18 -4.03 -13.45 -0.49
N VAL A 19 -4.88 -14.39 -0.06
CA VAL A 19 -6.32 -14.29 -0.24
C VAL A 19 -6.96 -13.90 1.08
N PRO A 20 -7.72 -12.78 1.16
CA PRO A 20 -8.40 -12.41 2.40
C PRO A 20 -9.60 -13.32 2.68
N HIS A 21 -9.86 -13.63 3.95
CA HIS A 21 -11.02 -14.44 4.36
C HIS A 21 -12.36 -13.71 4.19
N LYS A 22 -12.36 -12.38 4.07
CA LYS A 22 -13.52 -11.53 3.81
C LYS A 22 -13.20 -10.56 2.67
N LYS A 23 -14.21 -10.25 1.85
CA LYS A 23 -14.11 -9.21 0.81
C LYS A 23 -13.83 -7.82 1.39
N ILE A 24 -14.41 -7.53 2.56
CA ILE A 24 -14.21 -6.28 3.30
C ILE A 24 -14.05 -6.64 4.77
N ILE A 25 -12.90 -6.27 5.32
CA ILE A 25 -12.58 -6.26 6.75
C ILE A 25 -12.74 -4.82 7.23
N GLN A 26 -13.69 -4.63 8.14
CA GLN A 26 -13.92 -3.37 8.83
C GLN A 26 -13.42 -3.53 10.27
N PRO A 27 -12.76 -2.51 10.84
CA PRO A 27 -12.52 -2.52 12.28
C PRO A 27 -13.89 -2.56 12.98
N SER A 28 -13.97 -3.25 14.12
CA SER A 28 -15.16 -3.24 14.99
C SER A 28 -15.63 -1.83 15.38
N ARG A 29 -14.79 -0.80 15.15
CA ARG A 29 -15.10 0.62 15.34
C ARG A 29 -14.56 1.46 14.19
N ARG A 30 -15.42 2.34 13.63
CA ARG A 30 -15.00 3.35 12.66
C ARG A 30 -14.03 4.35 13.30
N ILE A 31 -12.79 4.37 12.82
CA ILE A 31 -11.80 5.38 13.22
C ILE A 31 -11.88 6.51 12.21
N TYR A 32 -12.74 7.49 12.49
CA TYR A 32 -12.99 8.63 11.58
C TYR A 32 -11.84 9.63 11.50
N ARG A 33 -10.96 9.63 12.51
CA ARG A 33 -9.72 10.39 12.53
C ARG A 33 -8.74 9.65 13.43
N MET A 34 -7.66 9.20 12.84
CA MET A 34 -6.51 8.69 13.57
C MET A 34 -5.76 9.87 14.17
N THR A 35 -6.31 10.48 15.23
CA THR A 35 -5.55 11.39 16.11
C THR A 35 -4.70 10.53 17.05
N PHE A 36 -3.70 9.89 16.46
CA PHE A 36 -2.57 9.34 17.17
C PHE A 36 -1.48 10.40 17.17
N ASP A 37 -0.69 10.48 18.24
CA ASP A 37 0.68 10.97 18.10
C ASP A 37 1.36 9.93 17.21
N GLU A 38 1.36 10.18 15.90
CA GLU A 38 1.99 9.29 14.95
C GLU A 38 3.46 9.12 15.37
N PRO A 39 3.98 7.88 15.43
CA PRO A 39 5.39 7.71 15.72
C PRO A 39 6.22 8.52 14.72
N PRO A 40 7.32 9.18 15.15
CA PRO A 40 8.12 10.03 14.27
C PRO A 40 8.50 9.38 12.93
N LEU A 41 8.73 8.06 12.95
CA LEU A 41 8.99 7.28 11.74
C LEU A 41 7.81 7.30 10.76
N LEU A 42 6.58 7.01 11.21
CA LEU A 42 5.40 7.01 10.34
C LEU A 42 5.15 8.40 9.75
N THR A 43 5.28 9.46 10.55
CA THR A 43 5.13 10.84 10.07
C THR A 43 6.17 11.16 9.00
N SER A 44 7.44 10.81 9.22
CA SER A 44 8.49 11.01 8.23
C SER A 44 8.23 10.24 6.93
N GLN A 45 7.74 9.00 7.02
CA GLN A 45 7.37 8.21 5.83
C GLN A 45 6.16 8.80 5.10
N LEU A 46 5.15 9.29 5.83
CA LEU A 46 4.00 9.97 5.26
C LEU A 46 4.40 11.23 4.49
N GLU A 47 5.27 12.06 5.07
CA GLU A 47 5.80 13.26 4.40
C GLU A 47 6.58 12.92 3.13
N LYS A 48 7.44 11.89 3.19
CA LYS A 48 8.18 11.37 2.03
C LYS A 48 7.21 10.96 0.91
N ILE A 49 6.21 10.14 1.24
CA ILE A 49 5.25 9.64 0.25
C ILE A 49 4.36 10.76 -0.30
N GLN A 50 3.93 11.71 0.54
CA GLN A 50 3.18 12.87 0.08
C GLN A 50 3.99 13.74 -0.88
N THR A 51 5.30 13.87 -0.66
CA THR A 51 6.21 14.56 -1.58
C THR A 51 6.27 13.85 -2.92
N LEU A 52 6.53 12.54 -2.93
CA LEU A 52 6.57 11.72 -4.15
C LEU A 52 5.26 11.74 -4.93
N LEU A 53 4.11 11.70 -4.24
CA LEU A 53 2.80 11.84 -4.88
C LEU A 53 2.65 13.20 -5.57
N SER A 54 3.10 14.27 -4.93
CA SER A 54 3.00 15.64 -5.46
C SER A 54 3.84 15.82 -6.73
N GLU A 55 5.00 15.18 -6.80
CA GLU A 55 5.84 15.19 -8.00
C GLU A 55 5.22 14.45 -9.18
N SER A 56 4.18 13.65 -8.94
CA SER A 56 3.43 12.90 -9.93
C SER A 56 2.13 13.58 -10.37
N ASP A 57 1.86 14.81 -9.93
CA ASP A 57 0.62 15.48 -10.31
C ASP A 57 0.57 15.82 -11.81
N LEU A 58 -0.64 15.86 -12.35
CA LEU A 58 -0.84 16.20 -13.75
C LEU A 58 -1.07 17.70 -13.92
N PRO A 59 -0.49 18.32 -14.96
CA PRO A 59 -0.82 19.69 -15.28
C PRO A 59 -2.29 19.80 -15.73
N PRO A 60 -2.97 20.93 -15.48
CA PRO A 60 -4.31 21.16 -16.01
C PRO A 60 -4.32 21.12 -17.55
N GLY A 61 -5.20 20.31 -18.13
CA GLY A 61 -5.58 20.36 -19.55
C GLY A 61 -4.57 19.87 -20.59
N ASN A 62 -3.27 19.72 -20.24
CA ASN A 62 -2.20 19.47 -21.21
C ASN A 62 -1.39 18.21 -20.85
N TYR A 63 -2.01 17.04 -20.94
CA TYR A 63 -1.30 15.77 -20.93
C TYR A 63 -2.00 14.77 -21.84
N GLU A 64 -1.23 13.85 -22.40
CA GLU A 64 -1.78 12.69 -23.08
C GLU A 64 -1.75 11.49 -22.15
N SER A 65 -2.74 10.60 -22.25
CA SER A 65 -2.80 9.38 -21.45
C SER A 65 -2.90 8.15 -22.34
N LYS A 66 -2.15 7.09 -22.01
CA LYS A 66 -2.19 5.79 -22.67
C LYS A 66 -2.50 4.71 -21.65
N GLN A 67 -3.50 3.88 -21.96
CA GLN A 67 -3.87 2.71 -21.14
C GLN A 67 -2.73 1.68 -21.09
N LEU A 68 -2.62 0.99 -19.96
CA LEU A 68 -1.61 -0.03 -19.70
C LEU A 68 -2.22 -1.43 -19.66
N GLY A 69 -1.93 -2.22 -20.69
CA GLY A 69 -2.46 -3.57 -20.84
C GLY A 69 -3.99 -3.58 -20.74
N ASN A 70 -4.52 -4.50 -19.95
CA ASN A 70 -5.96 -4.64 -19.70
C ASN A 70 -6.45 -3.83 -18.48
N ASN A 71 -5.55 -3.13 -17.77
CA ASN A 71 -5.91 -2.35 -16.59
C ASN A 71 -6.41 -0.96 -17.02
N ASP A 72 -7.69 -0.68 -16.80
CA ASP A 72 -8.30 0.61 -17.12
C ASP A 72 -8.15 1.66 -15.99
N ARG A 73 -7.69 1.23 -14.81
CA ARG A 73 -7.50 2.05 -13.60
C ARG A 73 -6.13 2.71 -13.52
N ALA A 74 -5.18 2.35 -14.37
CA ALA A 74 -3.86 2.98 -14.42
C ALA A 74 -3.42 3.30 -15.86
N ARG A 75 -2.84 4.48 -16.05
CA ARG A 75 -2.37 4.94 -17.36
C ARG A 75 -0.98 5.57 -17.25
N ILE A 76 -0.20 5.48 -18.33
CA ILE A 76 0.96 6.35 -18.52
C ILE A 76 0.43 7.69 -19.02
N CYS A 77 0.72 8.75 -18.28
CA CYS A 77 0.48 10.11 -18.68
C CYS A 77 1.80 10.75 -19.11
N ARG A 78 1.77 11.48 -20.24
CA ARG A 78 2.91 12.21 -20.77
C ARG A 78 2.58 13.68 -20.98
N PHE A 79 3.47 14.56 -20.56
CA PHE A 79 3.33 16.01 -20.72
C PHE A 79 4.70 16.69 -20.75
N TRP A 80 4.73 17.92 -21.22
CA TRP A 80 5.94 18.74 -21.20
C TRP A 80 5.85 19.71 -20.02
N ASN A 81 6.91 19.78 -19.20
CA ASN A 81 6.97 20.79 -18.14
C ASN A 81 7.34 22.18 -18.69
N GLU A 82 7.30 23.20 -17.84
CA GLU A 82 7.62 24.59 -18.19
C GLU A 82 9.03 24.77 -18.78
N ARG A 83 9.95 23.85 -18.47
CA ARG A 83 11.33 23.84 -18.98
C ARG A 83 11.47 23.10 -20.31
N GLY A 84 10.37 22.66 -20.92
CA GLY A 84 10.39 21.87 -22.14
C GLY A 84 11.01 20.49 -21.96
N ASN A 85 10.91 19.88 -20.78
CA ASN A 85 11.28 18.47 -20.59
C ASN A 85 10.04 17.59 -20.66
N LEU A 86 10.15 16.47 -21.38
CA LEU A 86 9.13 15.42 -21.37
C LEU A 86 9.10 14.74 -20.00
N ILE A 87 7.93 14.72 -19.38
CA ILE A 87 7.64 13.99 -18.16
C ILE A 87 6.67 12.87 -18.48
N MET A 88 6.99 11.67 -18.01
CA MET A 88 6.09 10.51 -18.02
C MET A 88 5.83 10.07 -16.60
N THR A 89 4.56 9.81 -16.26
CA THR A 89 4.13 9.40 -14.94
C THR A 89 3.00 8.38 -15.01
N ILE A 90 2.96 7.44 -14.06
CA ILE A 90 1.80 6.59 -13.84
C ILE A 90 0.76 7.37 -13.05
N ARG A 91 -0.49 7.32 -13.50
CA ARG A 91 -1.64 7.92 -12.83
C ARG A 91 -2.80 6.97 -12.72
N ILE A 92 -3.52 7.10 -11.62
CA ILE A 92 -4.69 6.29 -11.30
C ILE A 92 -5.95 7.01 -11.76
N PHE A 93 -6.85 6.23 -12.35
CA PHE A 93 -8.15 6.63 -12.87
C PHE A 93 -9.25 5.90 -12.10
N ASP A 94 -10.34 6.61 -11.83
CA ASP A 94 -11.52 6.06 -11.14
C ASP A 94 -12.38 5.18 -12.06
N PHE A 95 -13.50 4.68 -11.54
CA PHE A 95 -14.49 3.89 -12.29
C PHE A 95 -15.09 4.60 -13.50
N HIS A 96 -15.06 5.93 -13.48
CA HIS A 96 -15.59 6.80 -14.53
C HIS A 96 -14.52 7.29 -15.50
N GLN A 97 -13.29 6.75 -15.44
CA GLN A 97 -12.17 7.13 -16.29
C GLN A 97 -11.71 8.59 -16.08
N ASN A 98 -11.97 9.16 -14.90
CA ASN A 98 -11.38 10.43 -14.49
C ASN A 98 -10.11 10.18 -13.70
N THR A 99 -9.12 11.07 -13.85
CA THR A 99 -7.93 11.05 -13.00
C THR A 99 -8.34 11.24 -11.54
N VAL A 100 -7.92 10.32 -10.65
CA VAL A 100 -8.15 10.47 -9.21
C VAL A 100 -7.43 11.72 -8.73
N LYS A 101 -8.18 12.65 -8.11
CA LYS A 101 -7.64 13.93 -7.64
C LYS A 101 -6.52 13.72 -6.63
N MET A 102 -5.49 14.56 -6.68
CA MET A 102 -4.33 14.46 -5.79
C MET A 102 -4.70 14.50 -4.30
N LEU A 103 -5.67 15.33 -3.92
CA LEU A 103 -6.18 15.38 -2.54
C LEU A 103 -6.76 14.02 -2.08
N ILE A 104 -7.46 13.32 -2.96
CA ILE A 104 -8.05 12.02 -2.66
C ILE A 104 -6.94 10.97 -2.55
N LEU A 105 -5.98 10.94 -3.48
CA LEU A 105 -4.83 10.03 -3.39
C LEU A 105 -4.05 10.22 -2.10
N ARG A 106 -3.74 11.45 -1.70
CA ARG A 106 -3.01 11.74 -0.45
C ARG A 106 -3.79 11.23 0.77
N ARG A 107 -5.10 11.48 0.83
CA ARG A 107 -5.95 11.02 1.95
C ARG A 107 -6.03 9.50 2.01
N SER A 108 -6.27 8.85 0.86
CA SER A 108 -6.37 7.39 0.77
C SER A 108 -5.04 6.71 1.11
N MET A 109 -3.92 7.21 0.58
CA MET A 109 -2.59 6.70 0.89
C MET A 109 -2.25 6.87 2.39
N SER A 110 -2.55 8.04 2.96
CA SER A 110 -2.32 8.27 4.40
C SER A 110 -3.16 7.32 5.26
N SER A 111 -4.44 7.13 4.91
CA SER A 111 -5.31 6.17 5.59
C SER A 111 -4.75 4.74 5.51
N LEU A 112 -4.32 4.31 4.32
CA LEU A 112 -3.72 3.00 4.12
C LEU A 112 -2.46 2.82 4.97
N MET A 113 -1.53 3.78 4.95
CA MET A 113 -0.29 3.71 5.71
C MET A 113 -0.54 3.66 7.23
N GLN A 114 -1.51 4.43 7.73
CA GLN A 114 -1.86 4.36 9.15
C GLN A 114 -2.48 3.00 9.51
N TRP A 115 -3.33 2.43 8.65
CA TRP A 115 -3.86 1.08 8.86
C TRP A 115 -2.79 0.01 8.79
N ILE A 116 -1.81 0.12 7.89
CA ILE A 116 -0.65 -0.76 7.82
C ILE A 116 0.14 -0.67 9.13
N HIS A 117 0.46 0.54 9.60
CA HIS A 117 1.18 0.73 10.86
C HIS A 117 0.46 0.04 12.03
N ILE A 118 -0.85 0.28 12.17
CA ILE A 118 -1.65 -0.31 13.25
C ILE A 118 -1.71 -1.83 13.15
N SER A 119 -1.98 -2.36 11.96
CA SER A 119 -2.03 -3.80 11.73
C SER A 119 -0.68 -4.45 12.04
N ASN A 120 0.42 -3.82 11.63
CA ASN A 120 1.76 -4.33 11.93
C ASN A 120 2.05 -4.31 13.44
N GLN A 121 1.79 -3.19 14.13
CA GLN A 121 2.00 -3.09 15.57
C GLN A 121 1.12 -4.07 16.36
N ALA A 122 -0.13 -4.25 15.96
CA ALA A 122 -1.03 -5.23 16.54
C ALA A 122 -0.52 -6.66 16.33
N PHE A 123 -0.03 -6.95 15.13
CA PHE A 123 0.50 -8.26 14.78
C PHE A 123 1.81 -8.58 15.53
N LEU A 124 2.77 -7.65 15.57
CA LEU A 124 4.01 -7.78 16.34
C LEU A 124 3.75 -7.96 17.84
N ASN A 125 2.72 -7.31 18.41
CA ASN A 125 2.27 -7.57 19.78
C ASN A 125 1.79 -9.01 19.98
N LYS A 126 1.00 -9.53 19.04
CA LYS A 126 0.46 -10.88 19.11
C LYS A 126 1.57 -11.94 18.98
N LEU A 127 2.63 -11.64 18.25
CA LEU A 127 3.83 -12.49 18.11
C LEU A 127 4.81 -12.38 19.29
N ASP A 128 4.55 -11.50 20.27
CA ASP A 128 5.46 -11.20 21.38
C ASP A 128 6.88 -10.79 20.93
N ILE A 129 6.98 -10.12 19.78
CA ILE A 129 8.27 -9.60 19.28
C ILE A 129 8.70 -8.42 20.15
N LYS A 130 9.96 -8.43 20.59
CA LYS A 130 10.53 -7.42 21.48
C LYS A 130 10.68 -6.05 20.79
N ASN A 131 10.52 -4.98 21.56
CA ASN A 131 10.48 -3.59 21.04
C ASN A 131 11.75 -3.16 20.27
N ASP A 132 12.92 -3.68 20.64
CA ASP A 132 14.20 -3.44 19.97
C ASP A 132 14.22 -3.98 18.53
N GLN A 133 13.54 -5.10 18.27
CA GLN A 133 13.44 -5.69 16.94
C GLN A 133 12.34 -5.03 16.08
N ARG A 134 11.28 -4.50 16.71
CA ARG A 134 10.14 -3.90 15.98
C ARG A 134 10.54 -2.73 15.08
N GLY A 135 11.49 -1.90 15.55
CA GLY A 135 11.97 -0.77 14.76
C GLY A 135 12.60 -1.20 13.44
N VAL A 136 13.32 -2.33 13.44
CA VAL A 136 13.95 -2.89 12.24
C VAL A 136 12.88 -3.38 11.26
N TYR A 137 11.92 -4.20 11.73
CA TYR A 137 10.79 -4.68 10.90
C TYR A 137 10.03 -3.52 10.26
N GLU A 138 9.76 -2.47 11.03
CA GLU A 138 9.03 -1.32 10.53
C GLU A 138 9.82 -0.51 9.50
N LEU A 139 11.12 -0.29 9.72
CA LEU A 139 12.00 0.38 8.76
C LEU A 139 12.12 -0.39 7.45
N GLU A 140 12.39 -1.68 7.52
CA GLU A 140 12.50 -2.57 6.33
C GLU A 140 11.18 -2.61 5.55
N PHE A 141 10.04 -2.70 6.25
CA PHE A 141 8.74 -2.66 5.61
C PHE A 141 8.52 -1.34 4.86
N TRP A 142 8.79 -0.18 5.49
CA TRP A 142 8.52 1.11 4.86
C TRP A 142 9.46 1.39 3.69
N ASP A 143 10.71 0.95 3.77
CA ASP A 143 11.66 1.04 2.66
C ASP A 143 11.21 0.19 1.46
N TRP A 144 10.82 -1.07 1.72
CA TRP A 144 10.23 -1.95 0.70
C TRP A 144 8.96 -1.36 0.09
N PHE A 145 8.01 -0.92 0.92
CA PHE A 145 6.73 -0.37 0.47
C PHE A 145 6.93 0.88 -0.39
N SER A 146 7.82 1.79 0.02
CA SER A 146 8.16 2.99 -0.73
C SER A 146 8.82 2.63 -2.07
N THR A 147 9.78 1.72 -2.06
CA THR A 147 10.53 1.32 -3.27
C THR A 147 9.60 0.68 -4.27
N GLU A 148 8.80 -0.31 -3.87
CA GLU A 148 7.86 -0.97 -4.76
C GLU A 148 6.78 -0.02 -5.29
N THR A 149 6.31 0.93 -4.48
CA THR A 149 5.25 1.86 -4.91
C THR A 149 5.71 2.80 -6.03
N PHE A 150 6.94 3.34 -5.92
CA PHE A 150 7.40 4.46 -6.76
C PHE A 150 8.56 4.13 -7.69
N THR A 151 9.43 3.19 -7.32
CA THR A 151 10.64 2.85 -8.07
C THR A 151 10.88 1.34 -8.06
N PRO A 152 9.91 0.50 -8.48
CA PRO A 152 10.11 -0.93 -8.47
C PRO A 152 11.23 -1.31 -9.45
N THR A 153 12.02 -2.29 -9.06
CA THR A 153 13.12 -2.80 -9.90
C THR A 153 12.60 -3.43 -11.19
N ASN A 154 11.38 -3.99 -11.15
CA ASN A 154 10.74 -4.70 -12.25
C ASN A 154 9.31 -4.20 -12.46
N GLY A 155 8.89 -4.08 -13.71
CA GLY A 155 7.56 -3.55 -14.05
C GLY A 155 7.44 -2.04 -13.86
N LEU A 156 6.20 -1.55 -13.89
CA LEU A 156 5.86 -0.14 -13.68
C LEU A 156 5.49 0.11 -12.21
N PRO A 157 5.80 1.31 -11.66
CA PRO A 157 5.33 1.72 -10.35
C PRO A 157 3.80 1.83 -10.32
N ALA A 158 3.22 1.76 -9.13
CA ALA A 158 1.79 2.04 -8.96
C ALA A 158 1.48 3.51 -9.26
N LEU A 159 2.41 4.39 -8.90
CA LEU A 159 2.32 5.85 -9.00
C LEU A 159 3.70 6.45 -9.21
N GLY A 160 3.75 7.60 -9.86
CA GLY A 160 5.00 8.37 -9.96
C GLY A 160 5.65 8.29 -11.33
N LYS A 161 6.79 8.98 -11.42
CA LYS A 161 7.51 9.17 -12.68
C LYS A 161 8.05 7.85 -13.21
N VAL A 162 8.04 7.71 -14.53
CA VAL A 162 8.66 6.58 -15.22
C VAL A 162 9.65 7.08 -16.26
N SER A 163 10.76 6.39 -16.39
CA SER A 163 11.70 6.62 -17.49
C SER A 163 11.10 6.16 -18.82
N GLU A 164 11.62 6.69 -19.93
CA GLU A 164 11.23 6.23 -21.28
C GLU A 164 11.50 4.74 -21.46
N ARG A 165 12.60 4.26 -20.90
CA ARG A 165 12.95 2.84 -20.89
C ARG A 165 11.86 2.01 -20.20
N GLN A 166 11.46 2.36 -18.98
CA GLN A 166 10.39 1.63 -18.27
C GLN A 166 9.05 1.71 -19.03
N ALA A 167 8.71 2.88 -19.58
CA ALA A 167 7.49 3.09 -20.33
C ALA A 167 7.40 2.25 -21.61
N THR A 168 8.54 1.81 -22.16
CA THR A 168 8.60 1.03 -23.41
C THR A 168 8.96 -0.44 -23.22
N SER A 169 9.70 -0.79 -22.16
CA SER A 169 10.22 -2.15 -21.94
C SER A 169 9.42 -2.99 -20.94
N HIS A 170 8.29 -2.50 -20.42
CA HIS A 170 7.43 -3.27 -19.52
C HIS A 170 6.71 -4.41 -20.27
N ASP A 171 6.34 -5.47 -19.56
CA ASP A 171 5.45 -6.51 -20.11
C ASP A 171 4.05 -5.93 -20.29
N PRO A 172 3.51 -5.80 -21.53
CA PRO A 172 2.19 -5.24 -21.75
C PRO A 172 1.06 -6.10 -21.17
N LYS A 173 1.29 -7.40 -20.96
CA LYS A 173 0.31 -8.31 -20.34
C LYS A 173 0.31 -8.20 -18.83
N ASN A 174 1.48 -7.94 -18.23
CA ASN A 174 1.67 -7.84 -16.78
C ASN A 174 2.50 -6.60 -16.42
N PRO A 175 1.97 -5.38 -16.65
CA PRO A 175 2.74 -4.15 -16.46
C PRO A 175 3.08 -3.88 -14.99
N PHE A 176 2.36 -4.49 -14.06
CA PHE A 176 2.44 -4.22 -12.62
C PHE A 176 2.76 -5.51 -11.84
N GLY A 177 3.46 -5.35 -10.72
CA GLY A 177 3.64 -6.40 -9.71
C GLY A 177 2.47 -6.47 -8.73
N THR A 178 2.53 -7.44 -7.82
CA THR A 178 1.43 -7.77 -6.89
C THR A 178 1.05 -6.59 -5.98
N LEU A 179 2.04 -5.89 -5.42
CA LEU A 179 1.78 -4.71 -4.57
C LEU A 179 1.15 -3.57 -5.39
N GLN A 180 1.67 -3.31 -6.59
CA GLN A 180 1.19 -2.23 -7.44
C GLN A 180 -0.26 -2.48 -7.87
N GLU A 181 -0.63 -3.72 -8.18
CA GLU A 181 -2.00 -4.12 -8.50
C GLU A 181 -2.96 -3.82 -7.33
N HIS A 182 -2.58 -4.16 -6.10
CA HIS A 182 -3.41 -3.84 -4.93
C HIS A 182 -3.53 -2.34 -4.64
N LEU A 183 -2.44 -1.59 -4.85
CA LEU A 183 -2.46 -0.13 -4.67
C LEU A 183 -3.34 0.54 -5.73
N ILE A 184 -3.23 0.13 -7.00
CA ILE A 184 -4.07 0.66 -8.08
C ILE A 184 -5.53 0.36 -7.79
N ASP A 185 -5.88 -0.89 -7.48
CA ASP A 185 -7.24 -1.29 -7.14
C ASP A 185 -7.78 -0.52 -5.93
N TYR A 186 -6.98 -0.32 -4.89
CA TYR A 186 -7.37 0.43 -3.69
C TYR A 186 -7.64 1.91 -3.97
N LEU A 187 -6.70 2.57 -4.65
CA LEU A 187 -6.72 4.01 -4.84
C LEU A 187 -7.69 4.46 -5.93
N SER A 188 -8.16 3.53 -6.77
CA SER A 188 -9.22 3.79 -7.73
C SER A 188 -10.64 3.62 -7.19
N GLN A 189 -10.81 3.17 -5.94
CA GLN A 189 -12.15 3.01 -5.34
C GLN A 189 -12.85 4.35 -5.14
N ASP A 190 -14.18 4.36 -5.28
CA ASP A 190 -15.01 5.53 -4.95
C ASP A 190 -14.99 5.84 -3.45
N ALA A 191 -14.90 4.78 -2.62
CA ALA A 191 -14.79 4.86 -1.16
C ALA A 191 -13.56 4.10 -0.63
N PRO A 192 -12.32 4.58 -0.87
CA PRO A 192 -11.10 3.89 -0.43
C PRO A 192 -11.04 3.69 1.08
N SER A 193 -11.69 4.53 1.89
CA SER A 193 -11.71 4.35 3.35
C SER A 193 -12.25 2.99 3.78
N ASP A 194 -13.22 2.45 3.04
CA ASP A 194 -13.92 1.22 3.42
C ASP A 194 -13.07 -0.03 3.17
N HIS A 195 -12.07 0.08 2.30
CA HIS A 195 -11.17 -1.01 1.94
C HIS A 195 -9.79 -0.88 2.60
N ALA A 196 -9.54 0.22 3.34
CA ALA A 196 -8.20 0.57 3.82
C ALA A 196 -7.60 -0.51 4.74
N LEU A 197 -8.36 -0.98 5.75
CA LEU A 197 -7.89 -2.04 6.63
C LEU A 197 -7.67 -3.36 5.87
N THR A 198 -8.58 -3.70 4.96
CA THR A 198 -8.46 -4.95 4.17
C THR A 198 -7.18 -4.92 3.35
N LYS A 199 -6.91 -3.81 2.65
CA LYS A 199 -5.71 -3.64 1.83
C LYS A 199 -4.45 -3.55 2.67
N ALA A 200 -4.50 -2.92 3.83
CA ALA A 200 -3.39 -2.92 4.78
C ALA A 200 -3.01 -4.34 5.22
N ILE A 201 -3.99 -5.17 5.57
CA ILE A 201 -3.76 -6.56 5.97
C ILE A 201 -3.18 -7.37 4.80
N ILE A 202 -3.70 -7.21 3.59
CA ILE A 202 -3.19 -7.90 2.39
C ILE A 202 -1.73 -7.51 2.12
N ILE A 203 -1.43 -6.22 2.10
CA ILE A 203 -0.06 -5.71 1.82
C ILE A 203 0.93 -6.20 2.87
N LEU A 204 0.55 -6.18 4.15
CA LEU A 204 1.35 -6.78 5.22
C LEU A 204 1.51 -8.29 5.01
N GLY A 205 0.44 -8.99 4.64
CA GLY A 205 0.47 -10.42 4.38
C GLY A 205 1.46 -10.78 3.26
N ILE A 206 1.44 -10.03 2.15
CA ILE A 206 2.42 -10.16 1.07
C ILE A 206 3.84 -10.00 1.60
N TRP A 207 4.08 -8.95 2.41
CA TRP A 207 5.40 -8.71 2.96
C TRP A 207 5.89 -9.87 3.84
N TYR A 208 5.10 -10.28 4.84
CA TYR A 208 5.47 -11.39 5.71
C TYR A 208 5.64 -12.72 4.94
N LYS A 209 4.76 -13.02 3.99
CA LYS A 209 4.83 -14.25 3.18
C LYS A 209 6.10 -14.37 2.34
N ASN A 210 6.63 -13.25 1.87
CA ASN A 210 7.75 -13.24 0.94
C ASN A 210 9.10 -12.97 1.63
N PHE A 211 9.13 -12.20 2.72
CA PHE A 211 10.38 -11.78 3.38
C PHE A 211 10.58 -12.37 4.79
N HIS A 212 9.52 -12.87 5.42
CA HIS A 212 9.56 -13.48 6.76
C HIS A 212 8.82 -14.82 6.80
N PRO A 213 9.19 -15.80 5.95
CA PRO A 213 8.48 -17.06 5.83
C PRO A 213 8.41 -17.86 7.14
N GLU A 214 9.41 -17.72 8.01
CA GLU A 214 9.41 -18.30 9.37
C GLU A 214 8.26 -17.77 10.22
N THR A 215 7.96 -16.48 10.10
CA THR A 215 6.81 -15.84 10.76
C THR A 215 5.50 -16.23 10.07
N TRP A 216 5.51 -16.31 8.72
CA TRP A 216 4.33 -16.66 7.92
C TRP A 216 3.83 -18.09 8.11
N ASN A 217 4.74 -19.05 8.25
CA ASN A 217 4.40 -20.48 8.38
C ASN A 217 3.49 -20.78 9.59
N GLY A 218 3.48 -19.92 10.61
CA GLY A 218 2.58 -20.04 11.76
C GLY A 218 1.16 -19.51 11.53
N LEU A 219 0.89 -18.83 10.40
CA LEU A 219 -0.40 -18.18 10.11
C LEU A 219 -1.23 -18.87 9.02
N ASP A 220 -0.57 -19.46 8.03
CA ASP A 220 -1.15 -19.98 6.78
C ASP A 220 -2.05 -18.99 5.99
N ASP A 221 -2.27 -19.29 4.71
CA ASP A 221 -3.04 -18.44 3.80
C ASP A 221 -4.53 -18.36 4.19
N SER A 222 -5.04 -19.34 4.93
CA SER A 222 -6.46 -19.46 5.27
C SER A 222 -6.85 -18.66 6.51
N SER A 223 -5.89 -18.40 7.41
CA SER A 223 -6.19 -17.82 8.73
C SER A 223 -5.50 -16.48 9.02
N TYR A 224 -4.47 -16.09 8.26
CA TYR A 224 -3.68 -14.87 8.54
C TYR A 224 -4.54 -13.61 8.67
N THR A 225 -5.53 -13.44 7.79
CA THR A 225 -6.37 -12.24 7.79
C THR A 225 -7.26 -12.16 9.03
N SER A 226 -7.83 -13.28 9.48
CA SER A 226 -8.59 -13.35 10.73
C SER A 226 -7.68 -13.06 11.92
N TRP A 227 -6.46 -13.61 11.90
CA TRP A 227 -5.48 -13.39 12.96
C TRP A 227 -5.08 -11.93 13.14
N ILE A 228 -4.79 -11.24 12.03
CA ILE A 228 -4.43 -9.82 12.05
C ILE A 228 -5.65 -8.96 12.37
N GLU A 229 -6.84 -9.27 11.85
CA GLU A 229 -8.09 -8.60 12.21
C GLU A 229 -8.36 -8.66 13.73
N ASP A 230 -8.23 -9.84 14.32
CA ASP A 230 -8.40 -10.04 15.76
C ASP A 230 -7.36 -9.27 16.57
N ALA A 231 -6.09 -9.29 16.12
CA ALA A 231 -5.01 -8.53 16.74
C ALA A 231 -5.31 -7.02 16.72
N VAL A 232 -5.77 -6.49 15.58
CA VAL A 232 -6.15 -5.08 15.42
C VAL A 232 -7.29 -4.73 16.36
N ASN A 233 -8.34 -5.55 16.41
CA ASN A 233 -9.49 -5.31 17.30
C ASN A 233 -9.06 -5.30 18.78
N LEU A 234 -8.20 -6.23 19.20
CA LEU A 234 -7.64 -6.27 20.55
C LEU A 234 -6.83 -5.00 20.85
N PHE A 235 -5.89 -4.65 19.97
CA PHE A 235 -5.02 -3.49 20.10
C PHE A 235 -5.79 -2.17 20.27
N LEU A 236 -6.84 -1.99 19.45
CA LEU A 236 -7.73 -0.84 19.53
C LEU A 236 -8.52 -0.80 20.85
N SER A 237 -8.89 -1.97 21.38
CA SER A 237 -9.60 -2.09 22.66
C SER A 237 -8.73 -1.70 23.86
N GLU A 238 -7.47 -2.14 23.88
CA GLU A 238 -6.52 -1.92 24.98
C GLU A 238 -6.08 -0.46 25.08
N ARG A 239 -5.77 0.17 23.94
CA ARG A 239 -5.40 1.60 23.92
C ARG A 239 -6.51 2.50 24.46
N ARG A 240 -7.78 2.15 24.23
CA ARG A 240 -8.92 2.87 24.82
C ARG A 240 -8.99 2.73 26.33
N LYS A 241 -8.73 1.54 26.87
CA LYS A 241 -8.68 1.32 28.33
C LYS A 241 -7.60 2.22 28.96
N LYS A 242 -6.42 2.32 28.34
CA LYS A 242 -5.35 3.25 28.76
C LYS A 242 -5.77 4.73 28.69
N ARG A 243 -6.42 5.20 27.62
CA ARG A 243 -6.93 6.59 27.54
C ARG A 243 -7.99 6.91 28.61
N ARG A 244 -8.87 5.96 28.93
CA ARG A 244 -9.89 6.13 29.97
C ARG A 244 -9.32 6.17 31.38
N THR A 245 -8.22 5.45 31.61
CA THR A 245 -7.58 5.35 32.92
C THR A 245 -6.53 6.43 33.15
N ASN A 246 -6.10 7.15 32.11
CA ASN A 246 -5.13 8.25 32.20
C ASN A 246 -5.63 9.51 31.46
N PRO A 247 -6.54 10.30 32.05
CA PRO A 247 -7.17 11.47 31.42
C PRO A 247 -6.25 12.68 31.22
N ALA A 248 -5.00 12.65 31.68
CA ALA A 248 -4.04 13.75 31.54
C ALA A 248 -3.64 14.07 30.07
N ILE A 249 -4.06 13.24 29.11
CA ILE A 249 -3.83 13.43 27.66
C ILE A 249 -4.96 14.28 27.02
N LEU A 250 -5.99 14.69 27.77
CA LEU A 250 -7.16 15.41 27.24
C LEU A 250 -7.07 16.95 27.27
N CYS A 251 -5.98 17.54 27.76
CA CYS A 251 -5.79 18.99 27.70
C CYS A 251 -4.34 19.36 27.39
N PRO A 252 -4.01 19.80 26.17
CA PRO A 252 -2.94 20.78 26.02
C PRO A 252 -3.47 22.13 26.53
N ARG A 253 -2.76 22.72 27.49
CA ARG A 253 -2.80 24.17 27.70
C ARG A 253 -2.06 24.85 26.57
#